data_AF-A0A6I9SLZ0-F1
#
_entry.id   AF-A0A6I9SLZ0-F1
#
_cell.length_a   1.000
_cell.length_b   1.000
_cell.length_c   1.000
_cell.angle_alpha   90.00
_cell.angle_beta   90.00
_cell.angle_gamma   90.00
#
_symmetry.space_group_name_H-M   'P 1'
#
loop_
_entity.id
_entity.type
_entity.pdbx_description
1 polymer ?
#
loop_
_entity_poly.entity_id
_entity_poly.type
_entity_poly.pdbx_seq_one_letter_code
_entity_poly.pdbx_strand_id
1 'polypeptide(L)'
;MVAEVAVLALRLKDATSWWDTVNESAAWQDRIFHVLAVLYGIVGAVALIQLVRIQLRVPEYGWTTQKVFHFLNFLVNGVRCVVFAFRRDVQKLNPQIVQHILLDMPSLAFFTTYALLVLFWAEIYYQARAVSTDGLRPSFYTINGVVYAIQITLWLILWWKPIHVVMILSKVFFAGVSLFAALGFLLYGGRLFLMLQRFPVESKGRRKKLQEVGYVTTICFSCFLIRCIMMCFNAFDAAADLDVLDHPILNFVYYLLVEILPSSLVLFILRKLPPKRGITQYHPIR
;
A
#
# COMPACT_ATOMS: atom_id res chain seq x y z
N MET A 1 -41.02 9.98 20.75
CA MET A 1 -40.64 8.55 20.84
C MET A 1 -41.18 7.69 19.69
N VAL A 2 -42.48 7.33 19.59
CA VAL A 2 -42.96 6.41 18.51
C VAL A 2 -42.80 7.00 17.10
N ALA A 3 -43.11 8.28 16.91
CA ALA A 3 -42.93 8.95 15.61
C ALA A 3 -41.46 9.07 15.19
N GLU A 4 -40.54 9.30 16.14
CA GLU A 4 -39.10 9.36 15.85
C GLU A 4 -38.54 7.98 15.46
N VAL A 5 -38.99 6.92 16.14
CA VAL A 5 -38.61 5.54 15.79
C VAL A 5 -39.14 5.17 14.40
N ALA A 6 -40.36 5.59 14.05
CA ALA A 6 -40.92 5.37 12.72
C ALA A 6 -40.18 6.13 11.62
N VAL A 7 -39.80 7.39 11.87
CA VAL A 7 -38.98 8.19 10.94
C VAL A 7 -37.59 7.58 10.77
N LEU A 8 -36.95 7.12 11.86
CA LEU A 8 -35.66 6.45 11.80
C LEU A 8 -35.74 5.15 11.01
N ALA A 9 -36.77 4.33 11.22
CA ALA A 9 -36.99 3.08 10.50
C ALA A 9 -37.23 3.32 9.00
N LEU A 10 -37.98 4.36 8.62
CA LEU A 10 -38.16 4.79 7.23
C LEU A 10 -36.83 5.22 6.61
N ARG A 11 -36.06 6.08 7.29
CA ARG A 11 -34.75 6.52 6.78
C ARG A 11 -33.76 5.38 6.64
N LEU A 12 -33.78 4.42 7.57
CA LEU A 12 -32.97 3.21 7.48
C LEU A 12 -33.40 2.35 6.29
N LYS A 13 -34.70 2.14 6.09
CA LYS A 13 -35.23 1.38 4.95
C LYS A 13 -34.88 2.04 3.62
N ASP A 14 -35.02 3.36 3.52
CA ASP A 14 -34.66 4.12 2.33
C ASP A 14 -33.16 4.00 2.05
N ALA A 15 -32.32 4.11 3.08
CA ALA A 15 -30.88 3.90 2.96
C ALA A 15 -30.57 2.48 2.47
N THR A 16 -31.12 1.43 3.08
CA THR A 16 -30.90 0.04 2.65
C THR A 16 -31.35 -0.18 1.21
N SER A 17 -32.51 0.34 0.81
CA SER A 17 -32.99 0.22 -0.57
C SER A 17 -32.07 0.90 -1.59
N TRP A 18 -31.47 2.03 -1.22
CA TRP A 18 -30.48 2.71 -2.04
C TRP A 18 -29.19 1.91 -2.14
N TRP A 19 -28.72 1.32 -1.02
CA TRP A 19 -27.54 0.44 -1.00
C TRP A 19 -27.72 -0.76 -1.92
N ASP A 20 -28.86 -1.44 -1.86
CA ASP A 20 -29.17 -2.58 -2.73
C ASP A 20 -29.18 -2.16 -4.20
N THR A 21 -29.82 -1.02 -4.51
CA THR A 21 -29.86 -0.47 -5.88
C THR A 21 -28.46 -0.19 -6.44
N VAL A 22 -27.54 0.33 -5.62
CA VAL A 22 -26.17 0.63 -6.06
C VAL A 22 -25.34 -0.64 -6.21
N ASN A 23 -25.47 -1.59 -5.29
CA ASN A 23 -24.73 -2.85 -5.32
C ASN A 23 -25.15 -3.76 -6.48
N GLU A 24 -26.44 -3.81 -6.81
CA GLU A 24 -26.96 -4.65 -7.91
C GLU A 24 -26.83 -3.99 -9.29
N SER A 25 -26.63 -2.67 -9.34
CA SER A 25 -26.54 -1.95 -10.61
C SER A 25 -25.17 -2.10 -11.27
N ALA A 26 -25.15 -2.84 -12.38
CA ALA A 26 -23.97 -3.03 -13.21
C ALA A 26 -23.27 -1.70 -13.60
N ALA A 27 -24.06 -0.65 -13.90
CA ALA A 27 -23.52 0.66 -14.27
C ALA A 27 -22.82 1.37 -13.10
N TRP A 28 -23.34 1.24 -11.87
CA TRP A 28 -22.69 1.79 -10.68
C TRP A 28 -21.42 1.04 -10.32
N GLN A 29 -21.46 -0.30 -10.36
CA GLN A 29 -20.27 -1.13 -10.20
C GLN A 29 -19.16 -0.70 -11.16
N ASP A 30 -19.46 -0.63 -12.46
CA ASP A 30 -18.48 -0.24 -13.47
C ASP A 30 -17.92 1.16 -13.21
N ARG A 31 -18.78 2.15 -12.93
CA ARG A 31 -18.34 3.51 -12.63
C ARG A 31 -17.38 3.55 -11.43
N ILE A 32 -17.69 2.84 -10.35
CA ILE A 32 -16.86 2.82 -9.14
C ILE A 32 -15.48 2.22 -9.44
N PHE A 33 -15.41 1.09 -10.15
CA PHE A 33 -14.13 0.49 -10.53
C PHE A 33 -13.34 1.36 -11.50
N HIS A 34 -13.99 2.06 -12.45
CA HIS A 34 -13.32 3.04 -13.31
C HIS A 34 -12.78 4.24 -12.52
N VAL A 35 -13.51 4.74 -11.51
CA VAL A 35 -13.00 5.78 -10.62
C VAL A 35 -11.77 5.30 -9.87
N LEU A 36 -11.79 4.08 -9.32
CA LEU A 36 -10.60 3.49 -8.71
C LEU A 36 -9.44 3.40 -9.70
N ALA A 37 -9.70 2.92 -10.92
CA ALA A 37 -8.70 2.83 -11.98
C ALA A 37 -8.05 4.20 -12.26
N VAL A 38 -8.84 5.26 -12.41
CA VAL A 38 -8.34 6.63 -12.61
C VAL A 38 -7.50 7.09 -11.42
N LEU A 39 -7.96 6.87 -10.19
CA LEU A 39 -7.20 7.25 -8.98
C LEU A 39 -5.85 6.55 -8.94
N TYR A 40 -5.81 5.23 -9.12
CA TYR A 40 -4.56 4.46 -9.22
C TYR A 40 -3.68 4.93 -10.37
N GLY A 41 -4.27 5.23 -11.53
CA GLY A 41 -3.57 5.79 -12.68
C GLY A 41 -2.89 7.13 -12.37
N ILE A 42 -3.56 8.01 -11.64
CA ILE A 42 -3.00 9.29 -11.16
C ILE A 42 -1.82 9.03 -10.22
N VAL A 43 -1.98 8.17 -9.21
CA VAL A 43 -0.89 7.85 -8.27
C VAL A 43 0.31 7.22 -9.00
N GLY A 44 0.06 6.29 -9.91
CA GLY A 44 1.09 5.66 -10.73
C GLY A 44 1.82 6.67 -11.61
N ALA A 45 1.11 7.58 -12.28
CA ALA A 45 1.69 8.65 -13.08
C ALA A 45 2.56 9.59 -12.24
N VAL A 46 2.10 9.98 -11.05
CA VAL A 46 2.89 10.80 -10.11
C VAL A 46 4.18 10.08 -9.71
N ALA A 47 4.11 8.79 -9.38
CA ALA A 47 5.28 7.99 -9.03
C ALA A 47 6.29 7.91 -10.17
N LEU A 48 5.82 7.71 -11.41
CA LEU A 48 6.66 7.68 -12.61
C LEU A 48 7.32 9.03 -12.89
N ILE A 49 6.55 10.11 -12.84
CA ILE A 49 7.08 11.48 -13.02
C ILE A 49 8.16 11.76 -11.98
N GLN A 50 7.93 11.41 -10.72
CA GLN A 50 8.93 11.57 -9.66
C GLN A 50 10.19 10.73 -9.91
N LEU A 51 10.03 9.47 -10.32
CA LEU A 51 11.16 8.60 -10.70
C LEU A 51 12.00 9.22 -11.82
N VAL A 52 11.36 9.65 -12.92
CA VAL A 52 12.05 10.27 -14.07
C VAL A 52 12.75 11.55 -13.62
N ARG A 53 12.10 12.40 -12.84
CA ARG A 53 12.71 13.63 -12.31
C ARG A 53 13.93 13.36 -11.45
N ILE A 54 13.90 12.32 -10.61
CA ILE A 54 15.05 11.92 -9.78
C ILE A 54 16.17 11.37 -10.68
N GLN A 55 15.85 10.51 -11.65
CA GLN A 55 16.85 9.93 -12.56
C GLN A 55 17.56 10.99 -13.40
N LEU A 56 16.83 11.98 -13.92
CA LEU A 56 17.41 13.10 -14.67
C LEU A 56 18.19 14.09 -13.78
N ARG A 57 17.80 14.22 -12.51
CA ARG A 57 18.46 15.14 -11.56
C ARG A 57 19.82 14.61 -11.09
N VAL A 58 19.92 13.30 -10.88
CA VAL A 58 21.08 12.60 -10.30
C VAL A 58 21.30 11.24 -11.01
N PRO A 59 21.69 11.25 -12.29
CA PRO A 59 21.95 10.01 -13.05
C PRO A 59 23.13 9.21 -12.47
N GLU A 60 24.11 9.87 -11.86
CA GLU A 60 25.35 9.28 -11.35
C GLU A 60 25.16 8.36 -10.14
N TYR A 61 24.09 8.54 -9.36
CA TYR A 61 23.84 7.77 -8.13
C TYR A 61 23.17 6.39 -8.37
N GLY A 62 23.13 5.90 -9.61
CA GLY A 62 22.55 4.60 -9.95
C GLY A 62 21.12 4.40 -9.43
N TRP A 63 20.75 3.17 -9.09
CA TRP A 63 19.45 2.84 -8.51
C TRP A 63 19.47 2.93 -6.98
N THR A 64 19.00 4.06 -6.44
CA THR A 64 18.86 4.28 -4.99
C THR A 64 17.55 3.68 -4.46
N THR A 65 17.47 3.42 -3.15
CA THR A 65 16.25 2.98 -2.46
C THR A 65 15.04 3.85 -2.77
N GLN A 66 15.24 5.17 -2.90
CA GLN A 66 14.18 6.10 -3.29
C GLN A 66 13.70 5.84 -4.72
N LYS A 67 14.60 5.65 -5.70
CA LYS A 67 14.22 5.33 -7.09
C LYS A 67 13.47 4.00 -7.16
N VAL A 68 13.95 2.97 -6.44
CA VAL A 68 13.28 1.67 -6.34
C VAL A 68 11.88 1.82 -5.74
N PHE A 69 11.72 2.61 -4.67
CA PHE A 69 10.41 2.84 -4.05
C PHE A 69 9.39 3.50 -5.02
N HIS A 70 9.81 4.50 -5.80
CA HIS A 70 8.93 5.14 -6.79
C HIS A 70 8.60 4.20 -7.94
N PHE A 71 9.59 3.41 -8.40
CA PHE A 71 9.38 2.41 -9.43
C PHE A 71 8.38 1.33 -8.98
N LEU A 72 8.53 0.80 -7.77
CA LEU A 72 7.59 -0.18 -7.21
C LEU A 72 6.19 0.42 -7.05
N ASN A 73 6.05 1.68 -6.59
CA ASN A 73 4.74 2.35 -6.57
C ASN A 73 4.15 2.50 -7.96
N PHE A 74 4.94 2.88 -8.97
CA PHE A 74 4.46 2.94 -10.35
C PHE A 74 3.94 1.58 -10.82
N LEU A 75 4.68 0.50 -10.57
CA LEU A 75 4.25 -0.85 -10.93
C LEU A 75 2.96 -1.25 -10.19
N VAL A 76 2.92 -1.13 -8.86
CA VAL A 76 1.75 -1.54 -8.05
C VAL A 76 0.51 -0.77 -8.48
N ASN A 77 0.60 0.55 -8.56
CA ASN A 77 -0.54 1.40 -8.93
C ASN A 77 -0.91 1.23 -10.41
N GLY A 78 0.06 1.01 -11.29
CA GLY A 78 -0.17 0.73 -12.70
C GLY A 78 -0.92 -0.59 -12.91
N VAL A 79 -0.50 -1.67 -12.25
CA VAL A 79 -1.20 -2.96 -12.32
C VAL A 79 -2.61 -2.84 -11.72
N ARG A 80 -2.77 -2.17 -10.56
CA ARG A 80 -4.11 -1.90 -9.99
C ARG A 80 -5.00 -1.11 -10.94
N CYS A 81 -4.46 -0.07 -11.59
CA CYS A 81 -5.18 0.73 -12.59
C CYS A 81 -5.72 -0.16 -13.71
N VAL A 82 -4.88 -1.02 -14.28
CA VAL A 82 -5.30 -1.94 -15.36
C VAL A 82 -6.33 -2.94 -14.85
N VAL A 83 -6.08 -3.58 -13.71
CA VAL A 83 -7.00 -4.55 -13.10
C VAL A 83 -8.38 -3.94 -12.84
N PHE A 84 -8.46 -2.71 -12.36
CA PHE A 84 -9.75 -2.05 -12.13
C PHE A 84 -10.41 -1.52 -13.40
N ALA A 85 -9.64 -1.05 -14.38
CA ALA A 85 -10.18 -0.63 -15.68
C ALA A 85 -10.87 -1.80 -16.41
N PHE A 86 -10.30 -3.01 -16.29
CA PHE A 86 -10.83 -4.22 -16.88
C PHE A 86 -11.48 -5.16 -15.85
N ARG A 87 -11.96 -4.65 -14.70
CA ARG A 87 -12.39 -5.48 -13.56
C ARG A 87 -13.43 -6.55 -13.95
N ARG A 88 -14.37 -6.20 -14.82
CA ARG A 88 -15.45 -7.10 -15.26
C ARG A 88 -14.95 -8.19 -16.20
N ASP A 89 -13.94 -7.89 -17.01
CA ASP A 89 -13.28 -8.87 -17.88
C ASP A 89 -12.36 -9.78 -17.06
N VAL A 90 -11.64 -9.22 -16.07
CA VAL A 90 -10.80 -9.97 -15.13
C VAL A 90 -11.61 -11.04 -14.39
N GLN A 91 -12.86 -10.75 -14.01
CA GLN A 91 -13.75 -11.73 -13.38
C GLN A 91 -14.25 -12.84 -14.31
N LYS A 92 -14.19 -12.64 -15.63
CA LYS A 92 -14.60 -13.64 -16.62
C LYS A 92 -13.43 -14.50 -17.09
N LEU A 93 -12.22 -14.23 -16.61
CA LEU A 93 -11.03 -14.98 -17.02
C LEU A 93 -11.12 -16.43 -16.57
N ASN A 94 -10.94 -17.33 -17.54
CA ASN A 94 -10.75 -18.75 -17.31
C ASN A 94 -9.30 -19.12 -17.67
N PRO A 95 -8.57 -19.84 -16.81
CA PRO A 95 -9.02 -20.42 -15.54
C PRO A 95 -9.11 -19.40 -14.38
N GLN A 96 -9.97 -19.67 -13.39
CA GLN A 96 -10.23 -18.80 -12.23
C GLN A 96 -8.97 -18.40 -11.44
N ILE A 97 -7.92 -19.23 -11.46
CA ILE A 97 -6.64 -18.92 -10.83
C ILE A 97 -5.97 -17.66 -11.40
N VAL A 98 -6.19 -17.34 -12.68
CA VAL A 98 -5.66 -16.10 -13.28
C VAL A 98 -6.27 -14.88 -12.64
N GLN A 99 -7.57 -14.91 -12.31
CA GLN A 99 -8.23 -13.85 -11.56
C GLN A 99 -7.56 -13.67 -10.19
N HIS A 100 -7.43 -14.74 -9.41
CA HIS A 100 -6.79 -14.66 -8.08
C HIS A 100 -5.37 -14.08 -8.16
N ILE A 101 -4.54 -14.55 -9.09
CA ILE A 101 -3.17 -14.03 -9.28
C ILE A 101 -3.21 -12.53 -9.60
N LEU A 102 -4.07 -12.08 -10.51
CA LEU A 102 -4.17 -10.67 -10.89
C LEU A 102 -4.65 -9.76 -9.74
N LEU A 103 -5.50 -10.27 -8.85
CA LEU A 103 -6.00 -9.52 -7.69
C LEU A 103 -5.00 -9.50 -6.51
N ASP A 104 -4.27 -10.59 -6.32
CA ASP A 104 -3.32 -10.80 -5.23
C ASP A 104 -1.94 -10.22 -5.52
N MET A 105 -1.44 -10.29 -6.75
CA MET A 105 -0.08 -9.86 -7.11
C MET A 105 0.20 -8.39 -6.76
N PRO A 106 -0.72 -7.43 -7.01
CA PRO A 106 -0.51 -6.05 -6.57
C PRO A 106 -0.44 -5.92 -5.04
N SER A 107 -1.13 -6.78 -4.30
CA SER A 107 -1.09 -6.82 -2.83
C SER A 107 0.30 -7.24 -2.32
N LEU A 108 0.95 -8.23 -2.96
CA LEU A 108 2.32 -8.64 -2.64
C LEU A 108 3.33 -7.54 -2.97
N ALA A 109 3.21 -6.94 -4.16
CA ALA A 109 4.09 -5.87 -4.59
C ALA A 109 3.91 -4.62 -3.71
N PHE A 110 2.69 -4.35 -3.25
CA PHE A 110 2.42 -3.33 -2.23
C PHE A 110 3.16 -3.64 -0.93
N PHE A 111 3.07 -4.88 -0.40
CA PHE A 111 3.86 -5.28 0.76
C PHE A 111 5.36 -5.03 0.56
N THR A 112 5.96 -5.47 -0.55
CA THR A 112 7.38 -5.24 -0.85
C THR A 112 7.74 -3.76 -0.87
N THR A 113 6.87 -2.93 -1.47
CA THR A 113 7.05 -1.48 -1.56
C THR A 113 7.17 -0.85 -0.17
N TYR A 114 6.28 -1.22 0.75
CA TYR A 114 6.28 -0.65 2.09
C TYR A 114 7.28 -1.33 3.03
N ALA A 115 7.61 -2.61 2.83
CA ALA A 115 8.75 -3.25 3.48
C ALA A 115 10.06 -2.56 3.12
N LEU A 116 10.21 -2.06 1.88
CA LEU A 116 11.37 -1.26 1.47
C LEU A 116 11.45 0.08 2.22
N LEU A 117 10.29 0.69 2.50
CA LEU A 117 10.22 1.91 3.31
C LEU A 117 10.59 1.64 4.78
N VAL A 118 10.13 0.52 5.35
CA VAL A 118 10.54 0.07 6.69
C VAL A 118 12.05 -0.21 6.74
N LEU A 119 12.61 -0.88 5.72
CA LEU A 119 14.04 -1.09 5.57
C LEU A 119 14.78 0.25 5.56
N PHE A 120 14.31 1.21 4.77
CA PHE A 120 14.92 2.55 4.70
C PHE A 120 14.93 3.26 6.07
N TRP A 121 13.84 3.14 6.84
CA TRP A 121 13.81 3.69 8.20
C TRP A 121 14.70 2.95 9.18
N ALA A 122 14.79 1.63 9.06
CA ALA A 122 15.73 0.83 9.83
C ALA A 122 17.18 1.24 9.54
N GLU A 123 17.54 1.45 8.27
CA GLU A 123 18.87 1.92 7.87
C GLU A 123 19.18 3.29 8.51
N ILE A 124 18.28 4.26 8.42
CA ILE A 124 18.47 5.58 9.06
C ILE A 124 18.64 5.45 10.58
N TYR A 125 17.79 4.66 11.23
CA TYR A 125 17.84 4.46 12.68
C TYR A 125 19.16 3.82 13.13
N TYR A 126 19.61 2.76 12.45
CA TYR A 126 20.86 2.07 12.78
C TYR A 126 22.09 2.94 12.51
N GLN A 127 22.12 3.65 11.38
CA GLN A 127 23.19 4.60 11.05
C GLN A 127 23.29 5.70 12.10
N ALA A 128 22.16 6.28 12.51
CA ALA A 128 22.15 7.33 13.53
C ALA A 128 22.60 6.83 14.92
N ARG A 129 22.55 5.52 15.15
CA ARG A 129 23.05 4.85 16.36
C ARG A 129 24.47 4.32 16.21
N ALA A 130 25.12 4.51 15.06
CA ALA A 130 26.42 3.95 14.72
C ALA A 130 26.49 2.42 14.87
N VAL A 131 25.37 1.72 14.61
CA VAL A 131 25.28 0.25 14.60
C VAL A 131 25.35 -0.25 13.16
N SER A 132 25.92 -1.43 12.95
CA SER A 132 26.05 -2.03 11.62
C SER A 132 24.69 -2.26 10.93
N THR A 133 24.64 -1.98 9.63
CA THR A 133 23.45 -2.16 8.78
C THR A 133 23.48 -3.44 7.94
N ASP A 134 24.55 -4.23 8.06
CA ASP A 134 24.88 -5.30 7.11
C ASP A 134 23.80 -6.39 7.01
N GLY A 135 23.08 -6.65 8.10
CA GLY A 135 21.99 -7.62 8.13
C GLY A 135 20.66 -7.11 7.56
N LEU A 136 20.44 -5.80 7.47
CA LEU A 136 19.11 -5.25 7.17
C LEU A 136 18.64 -5.58 5.73
N ARG A 137 19.50 -5.38 4.74
CA ARG A 137 19.17 -5.68 3.33
C ARG A 137 18.99 -7.18 3.07
N PRO A 138 19.90 -8.07 3.51
CA PRO A 138 19.66 -9.51 3.44
C PRO A 138 18.33 -9.92 4.09
N SER A 139 18.01 -9.42 5.29
CA SER A 139 16.73 -9.72 5.94
C SER A 139 15.53 -9.28 5.10
N PHE A 140 15.57 -8.09 4.49
CA PHE A 140 14.51 -7.63 3.59
C PHE A 140 14.32 -8.57 2.40
N TYR A 141 15.41 -8.99 1.74
CA TYR A 141 15.33 -9.93 0.61
C TYR A 141 14.83 -11.31 1.04
N THR A 142 15.30 -11.83 2.18
CA THR A 142 14.83 -13.11 2.72
C THR A 142 13.35 -13.08 3.07
N ILE A 143 12.89 -12.04 3.77
CA ILE A 143 11.47 -11.89 4.13
C ILE A 143 10.58 -11.85 2.88
N ASN A 144 10.94 -11.01 1.89
CA ASN A 144 10.18 -10.97 0.64
C ASN A 144 10.25 -12.30 -0.12
N GLY A 145 11.42 -12.93 -0.20
CA GLY A 145 11.58 -14.23 -0.84
C GLY A 145 10.67 -15.29 -0.22
N VAL A 146 10.62 -15.37 1.11
CA VAL A 146 9.74 -16.30 1.83
C VAL A 146 8.26 -15.98 1.58
N VAL A 147 7.86 -14.71 1.67
CA VAL A 147 6.47 -14.30 1.43
C VAL A 147 6.01 -14.67 0.01
N TYR A 148 6.84 -14.41 -1.01
CA TYR A 148 6.52 -14.73 -2.39
C TYR A 148 6.54 -16.24 -2.63
N ALA A 149 7.47 -16.98 -2.04
CA ALA A 149 7.52 -18.44 -2.16
C ALA A 149 6.26 -19.10 -1.58
N ILE A 150 5.81 -18.65 -0.41
CA ILE A 150 4.56 -19.14 0.20
C ILE A 150 3.39 -18.82 -0.72
N GLN A 151 3.27 -17.58 -1.21
CA GLN A 151 2.14 -17.18 -2.05
C GLN A 151 2.11 -17.94 -3.39
N ILE A 152 3.26 -18.10 -4.05
CA ILE A 152 3.37 -18.89 -5.29
C ILE A 152 2.95 -20.34 -5.02
N THR A 153 3.37 -20.91 -3.89
CA THR A 153 2.96 -22.27 -3.50
C THR A 153 1.44 -22.37 -3.32
N LEU A 154 0.82 -21.40 -2.65
CA LEU A 154 -0.64 -21.36 -2.49
C LEU A 154 -1.36 -21.25 -3.84
N TRP A 155 -0.87 -20.42 -4.75
CA TRP A 155 -1.42 -20.32 -6.11
C TRP A 155 -1.27 -21.61 -6.91
N LEU A 156 -0.13 -22.30 -6.81
CA LEU A 156 0.08 -23.59 -7.48
C LEU A 156 -0.86 -24.68 -6.94
N ILE A 157 -1.10 -24.70 -5.63
CA ILE A 157 -2.07 -25.62 -5.01
C ILE A 157 -3.48 -25.32 -5.51
N LEU A 158 -3.88 -24.03 -5.53
CA LEU A 158 -5.18 -23.59 -6.03
C LEU A 158 -5.37 -23.89 -7.53
N TRP A 159 -4.29 -23.78 -8.33
CA TRP A 159 -4.31 -24.16 -9.74
C TRP A 159 -4.66 -25.63 -9.93
N TRP A 160 -4.07 -26.52 -9.13
CA TRP A 160 -4.31 -27.95 -9.25
C TRP A 160 -5.71 -28.32 -8.77
N LYS A 161 -6.10 -27.87 -7.58
CA LYS A 161 -7.45 -28.07 -7.04
C LYS A 161 -7.92 -26.83 -6.30
N PRO A 162 -9.01 -26.17 -6.74
CA PRO A 162 -9.59 -25.04 -6.04
C PRO A 162 -10.31 -25.52 -4.78
N ILE A 163 -9.57 -25.64 -3.68
CA ILE A 163 -10.08 -26.07 -2.37
C ILE A 163 -10.40 -24.82 -1.55
N HIS A 164 -11.61 -24.73 -1.01
CA HIS A 164 -12.07 -23.57 -0.22
C HIS A 164 -11.13 -23.23 0.95
N VAL A 165 -10.60 -24.24 1.64
CA VAL A 165 -9.63 -24.08 2.73
C VAL A 165 -8.37 -23.34 2.28
N VAL A 166 -7.87 -23.58 1.06
CA VAL A 166 -6.66 -22.92 0.54
C VAL A 166 -6.94 -21.46 0.18
N MET A 167 -8.16 -21.13 -0.25
CA MET A 167 -8.59 -19.74 -0.45
C MET A 167 -8.63 -18.98 0.88
N ILE A 168 -9.23 -19.56 1.93
CA ILE A 168 -9.23 -18.99 3.28
C ILE A 168 -7.79 -18.80 3.77
N LEU A 169 -6.94 -19.82 3.61
CA LEU A 169 -5.54 -19.77 4.02
C LEU A 169 -4.78 -18.62 3.32
N SER A 170 -5.04 -18.38 2.03
CA SER A 170 -4.44 -17.27 1.28
C SER A 170 -4.86 -15.91 1.84
N LYS A 171 -6.16 -15.73 2.16
CA LYS A 171 -6.67 -14.50 2.77
C LYS A 171 -6.08 -14.27 4.18
N VAL A 172 -6.00 -15.32 5.01
CA VAL A 172 -5.35 -15.27 6.34
C VAL A 172 -3.84 -14.98 6.22
N PHE A 173 -3.17 -15.53 5.21
CA PHE A 173 -1.76 -15.25 4.95
C PHE A 173 -1.55 -13.76 4.62
N PHE A 174 -2.37 -13.16 3.76
CA PHE A 174 -2.31 -11.72 3.50
C PHE A 174 -2.61 -10.87 4.75
N ALA A 175 -3.51 -11.33 5.63
CA ALA A 175 -3.73 -10.68 6.92
C ALA A 175 -2.45 -10.70 7.78
N GLY A 176 -1.80 -11.86 7.89
CA GLY A 176 -0.54 -12.01 8.63
C GLY A 176 0.61 -11.16 8.06
N VAL A 177 0.77 -11.14 6.74
CA VAL A 177 1.76 -10.28 6.05
C VAL A 177 1.48 -8.80 6.33
N SER A 178 0.21 -8.40 6.33
CA SER A 178 -0.19 -7.03 6.63
C SER A 178 0.08 -6.66 8.09
N LEU A 179 -0.19 -7.57 9.03
CA LEU A 179 0.15 -7.37 10.45
C LEU A 179 1.66 -7.21 10.64
N PHE A 180 2.47 -8.03 9.99
CA PHE A 180 3.92 -7.93 10.05
C PHE A 180 4.42 -6.59 9.51
N ALA A 181 3.86 -6.10 8.40
CA ALA A 181 4.16 -4.77 7.89
C ALA A 181 3.77 -3.67 8.89
N ALA A 182 2.58 -3.74 9.50
CA ALA A 182 2.15 -2.79 10.53
C ALA A 182 3.13 -2.77 11.71
N LEU A 183 3.53 -3.93 12.23
CA LEU A 183 4.54 -4.03 13.28
C LEU A 183 5.89 -3.46 12.84
N GLY A 184 6.31 -3.66 11.59
CA GLY A 184 7.50 -3.04 11.02
C GLY A 184 7.46 -1.51 11.07
N PHE A 185 6.33 -0.91 10.67
CA PHE A 185 6.10 0.54 10.78
C PHE A 185 6.14 1.01 12.23
N LEU A 186 5.44 0.32 13.14
CA LEU A 186 5.40 0.68 14.55
C LEU A 186 6.79 0.62 15.19
N LEU A 187 7.55 -0.44 14.93
CA LEU A 187 8.88 -0.65 15.51
C LEU A 187 9.91 0.31 14.93
N TYR A 188 10.14 0.31 13.62
CA TYR A 188 11.21 1.11 13.02
C TYR A 188 10.81 2.57 12.82
N GLY A 189 9.58 2.84 12.41
CA GLY A 189 9.05 4.20 12.31
C GLY A 189 8.90 4.87 13.67
N GLY A 190 8.33 4.16 14.65
CA GLY A 190 8.19 4.64 16.02
C GLY A 190 9.54 4.91 16.68
N ARG A 191 10.50 3.98 16.57
CA ARG A 191 11.86 4.19 17.10
C ARG A 191 12.56 5.38 16.44
N LEU A 192 12.44 5.53 15.12
CA LEU A 192 13.02 6.67 14.40
C LEU A 192 12.37 7.99 14.85
N PHE A 193 11.05 8.03 14.99
CA PHE A 193 10.33 9.20 15.47
C PHE A 193 10.76 9.61 16.89
N LEU A 194 10.80 8.66 17.83
CA LEU A 194 11.26 8.92 19.20
C LEU A 194 12.72 9.37 19.25
N MET A 195 13.57 8.79 18.39
CA MET A 195 14.97 9.22 18.28
C MET A 195 15.09 10.66 17.79
N LEU A 196 14.32 11.04 16.77
CA LEU A 196 14.31 12.41 16.24
C LEU A 196 13.74 13.42 17.24
N GLN A 197 12.83 13.01 18.13
CA GLN A 197 12.31 13.85 19.22
C GLN A 197 13.35 14.18 20.31
N ARG A 198 14.31 13.28 20.57
CA ARG A 198 15.28 13.45 21.65
C ARG A 198 16.31 14.54 21.40
N PHE A 199 16.56 14.90 20.15
CA PHE A 199 17.45 16.01 19.83
C PHE A 199 16.66 17.32 19.87
N PRO A 200 17.14 18.37 20.55
CA PRO A 200 16.42 19.64 20.66
C PRO A 200 16.10 20.15 19.26
N VAL A 201 14.80 20.29 18.97
CA VAL A 201 14.33 20.64 17.63
C VAL A 201 14.39 22.16 17.47
N GLU A 202 15.61 22.68 17.41
CA GLU A 202 15.91 24.12 17.37
C GLU A 202 15.56 24.75 16.02
N SER A 203 15.52 23.97 14.93
CA SER A 203 15.21 24.48 13.59
C SER A 203 13.81 24.08 13.07
N LYS A 204 13.12 25.04 12.42
CA LYS A 204 11.83 24.83 11.74
C LYS A 204 11.88 23.66 10.74
N GLY A 205 13.01 23.47 10.06
CA GLY A 205 13.21 22.37 9.10
C GLY A 205 13.22 20.98 9.75
N ARG A 206 13.84 20.84 10.94
CA ARG A 206 13.89 19.57 11.67
C ARG A 206 12.52 19.18 12.23
N ARG A 207 11.72 20.14 12.72
CA ARG A 207 10.31 19.91 13.14
C ARG A 207 9.45 19.35 12.02
N LYS A 208 9.57 19.92 10.82
CA LYS A 208 8.84 19.44 9.64
C LYS A 208 9.22 18.01 9.27
N LYS A 209 10.51 17.66 9.35
CA LYS A 209 10.97 16.30 9.06
C LYS A 209 10.49 15.28 10.09
N LEU A 210 10.48 15.65 11.36
CA LEU A 210 9.92 14.83 12.42
C LEU A 210 8.42 14.55 12.20
N GLN A 211 7.64 15.58 11.84
CA GLN A 211 6.23 15.43 11.51
C GLN A 211 6.03 14.56 10.26
N GLU A 212 6.83 14.75 9.21
CA GLU A 212 6.81 13.90 8.01
C GLU A 212 6.97 12.41 8.37
N VAL A 213 7.95 12.05 9.22
CA VAL A 213 8.16 10.66 9.66
C VAL A 213 7.00 10.16 10.52
N GLY A 214 6.51 10.99 11.45
CA GLY A 214 5.36 10.65 12.31
C GLY A 214 4.10 10.36 11.51
N TYR A 215 3.75 11.25 10.57
CA TYR A 215 2.57 11.07 9.71
C TYR A 215 2.65 9.79 8.88
N VAL A 216 3.79 9.52 8.22
CA VAL A 216 3.94 8.28 7.45
C VAL A 216 3.84 7.06 8.36
N THR A 217 4.44 7.11 9.54
CA THR A 217 4.45 5.96 10.46
C THR A 217 3.04 5.63 10.91
N THR A 218 2.32 6.63 11.41
CA THR A 218 0.96 6.44 11.92
C THR A 218 0.00 6.02 10.81
N ILE A 219 0.04 6.67 9.65
CA ILE A 219 -0.88 6.36 8.55
C ILE A 219 -0.59 4.97 7.97
N CYS A 220 0.67 4.64 7.66
CA CYS A 220 1.00 3.31 7.17
C CYS A 220 0.66 2.22 8.19
N PHE A 221 0.96 2.43 9.48
CA PHE A 221 0.56 1.51 10.55
C PHE A 221 -0.95 1.28 10.56
N SER A 222 -1.75 2.36 10.59
CA SER A 222 -3.21 2.27 10.61
C SER A 222 -3.76 1.60 9.34
N CYS A 223 -3.26 1.96 8.15
CA CYS A 223 -3.68 1.34 6.89
C CYS A 223 -3.37 -0.16 6.86
N PHE A 224 -2.16 -0.59 7.25
CA PHE A 224 -1.81 -2.01 7.30
C PHE A 224 -2.56 -2.78 8.40
N LEU A 225 -2.90 -2.13 9.52
CA LEU A 225 -3.73 -2.73 10.55
C LEU A 225 -5.17 -2.92 10.07
N ILE A 226 -5.77 -1.91 9.42
CA ILE A 226 -7.08 -2.02 8.78
C ILE A 226 -7.03 -3.12 7.71
N ARG A 227 -5.96 -3.19 6.93
CA ARG A 227 -5.74 -4.26 5.94
C ARG A 227 -5.76 -5.64 6.58
N CYS A 228 -5.04 -5.82 7.68
CA CYS A 228 -5.03 -7.08 8.43
C CYS A 228 -6.44 -7.47 8.87
N ILE A 229 -7.16 -6.55 9.52
CA ILE A 229 -8.51 -6.81 10.03
C ILE A 229 -9.48 -7.13 8.88
N MET A 230 -9.44 -6.34 7.80
CA MET A 230 -10.30 -6.55 6.64
C MET A 230 -10.03 -7.88 5.96
N MET A 231 -8.76 -8.30 5.86
CA MET A 231 -8.41 -9.60 5.28
C MET A 231 -8.86 -10.78 6.15
N CYS A 232 -8.90 -10.62 7.47
CA CYS A 232 -9.55 -11.59 8.36
C CYS A 232 -11.05 -11.69 8.08
N PHE A 233 -11.76 -10.55 7.97
CA PHE A 233 -13.19 -10.57 7.63
C PHE A 233 -13.44 -11.19 6.25
N ASN A 234 -12.66 -10.79 5.24
CA ASN A 234 -12.72 -11.36 3.89
C ASN A 234 -12.51 -12.89 3.89
N ALA A 235 -11.74 -13.43 4.85
CA ALA A 235 -11.50 -14.88 4.96
C ALA A 235 -12.69 -15.67 5.50
N PHE A 236 -13.56 -15.05 6.31
CA PHE A 236 -14.61 -15.76 7.05
C PHE A 236 -16.04 -15.25 6.77
N ASP A 237 -16.19 -14.10 6.11
CA ASP A 237 -17.47 -13.47 5.81
C ASP A 237 -17.57 -13.10 4.32
N ALA A 238 -18.57 -13.64 3.64
CA ALA A 238 -18.82 -13.37 2.23
C ALA A 238 -19.32 -11.94 1.96
N ALA A 239 -19.91 -11.27 2.96
CA ALA A 239 -20.28 -9.85 2.85
C ALA A 239 -19.05 -8.92 2.85
N ALA A 240 -17.91 -9.45 3.27
CA ALA A 240 -16.63 -8.76 3.32
C ALA A 240 -15.72 -9.08 2.13
N ASP A 241 -16.21 -9.80 1.11
CA ASP A 241 -15.38 -10.23 -0.02
C ASP A 241 -14.98 -9.06 -0.93
N LEU A 242 -13.68 -8.90 -1.16
CA LEU A 242 -13.12 -7.85 -2.01
C LEU A 242 -12.87 -8.33 -3.46
N ASP A 243 -13.03 -9.63 -3.74
CA ASP A 243 -12.76 -10.21 -5.06
C ASP A 243 -14.01 -10.24 -5.95
N VAL A 244 -15.17 -9.89 -5.40
CA VAL A 244 -16.47 -9.81 -6.09
C VAL A 244 -16.75 -8.41 -6.66
N LEU A 245 -17.74 -8.31 -7.57
CA LEU A 245 -18.20 -7.03 -8.12
C LEU A 245 -19.30 -6.40 -7.24
N ASP A 246 -20.02 -7.23 -6.48
CA ASP A 246 -21.28 -6.87 -5.84
C ASP A 246 -21.12 -6.06 -4.55
N HIS A 247 -19.87 -5.83 -4.13
CA HIS A 247 -19.52 -4.95 -3.01
C HIS A 247 -18.73 -3.71 -3.48
N PRO A 248 -19.20 -2.94 -4.48
CA PRO A 248 -18.38 -1.90 -5.13
C PRO A 248 -18.03 -0.77 -4.16
N ILE A 249 -18.95 -0.38 -3.26
CA ILE A 249 -18.69 0.69 -2.28
C ILE A 249 -17.68 0.22 -1.21
N LEU A 250 -17.80 -1.03 -0.73
CA LEU A 250 -16.81 -1.60 0.20
C LEU A 250 -15.42 -1.62 -0.44
N ASN A 251 -15.33 -2.11 -1.68
CA ASN A 251 -14.10 -2.08 -2.47
C ASN A 251 -13.54 -0.67 -2.58
N PHE A 252 -14.39 0.30 -2.93
CA PHE A 252 -13.99 1.70 -3.06
C PHE A 252 -13.38 2.25 -1.77
N VAL A 253 -14.08 2.11 -0.64
CA VAL A 253 -13.62 2.59 0.67
C VAL A 253 -12.34 1.88 1.08
N TYR A 254 -12.27 0.57 0.91
CA TYR A 254 -11.09 -0.22 1.23
C TYR A 254 -9.86 0.25 0.45
N TYR A 255 -9.92 0.24 -0.88
CA TYR A 255 -8.76 0.57 -1.72
C TYR A 255 -8.36 2.05 -1.58
N LEU A 256 -9.33 2.94 -1.38
CA LEU A 256 -9.05 4.35 -1.11
C LEU A 256 -8.27 4.54 0.18
N LEU A 257 -8.74 3.96 1.29
CA LEU A 257 -8.15 4.16 2.61
C LEU A 257 -6.87 3.36 2.84
N VAL A 258 -6.81 2.13 2.34
CA VAL A 258 -5.77 1.15 2.69
C VAL A 258 -4.62 1.15 1.69
N GLU A 259 -4.85 1.52 0.42
CA GLU A 259 -3.81 1.51 -0.61
C GLU A 259 -3.53 2.90 -1.19
N ILE A 260 -4.54 3.61 -1.71
CA ILE A 260 -4.34 4.89 -2.40
C ILE A 260 -3.87 5.98 -1.44
N LEU A 261 -4.51 6.11 -0.27
CA LEU A 261 -4.17 7.12 0.74
C LEU A 261 -2.70 7.01 1.21
N PRO A 262 -2.20 5.84 1.68
CA PRO A 262 -0.81 5.75 2.10
C PRO A 262 0.15 5.96 0.91
N SER A 263 -0.17 5.48 -0.30
CA SER A 263 0.73 5.67 -1.46
C SER A 263 0.83 7.13 -1.85
N SER A 264 -0.30 7.83 -1.89
CA SER A 264 -0.34 9.27 -2.20
C SER A 264 0.42 10.09 -1.16
N LEU A 265 0.23 9.79 0.13
CA LEU A 265 0.93 10.48 1.22
C LEU A 265 2.44 10.26 1.16
N VAL A 266 2.89 9.02 0.99
CA VAL A 266 4.33 8.72 0.98
C VAL A 266 4.99 9.35 -0.24
N LEU A 267 4.40 9.26 -1.43
CA LEU A 267 4.91 9.93 -2.63
C LEU A 267 4.93 11.45 -2.47
N PHE A 268 3.94 12.04 -1.78
CA PHE A 268 3.94 13.46 -1.47
C PHE A 268 5.08 13.85 -0.52
N ILE A 269 5.40 13.03 0.47
CA ILE A 269 6.48 13.30 1.43
C ILE A 269 7.87 13.08 0.80
N LEU A 270 7.99 12.06 -0.05
CA LEU A 270 9.23 11.72 -0.76
C LEU A 270 9.46 12.54 -2.05
N ARG A 271 8.56 13.46 -2.41
CA ARG A 271 8.69 14.33 -3.60
C ARG A 271 9.91 15.26 -3.61
N LYS A 272 10.57 15.43 -2.47
CA LYS A 272 11.75 16.29 -2.35
C LYS A 272 12.90 15.66 -3.13
N LEU A 273 13.40 16.39 -4.13
CA LEU A 273 14.52 15.96 -4.95
C LEU A 273 15.84 16.00 -4.15
N PRO A 274 16.76 15.06 -4.39
CA PRO A 274 18.10 15.15 -3.84
C PRO A 274 18.79 16.45 -4.29
N PRO A 275 19.62 17.06 -3.43
CA PRO A 275 20.38 18.25 -3.80
C PRO A 275 21.27 17.93 -5.02
N LYS A 276 21.36 18.88 -5.96
CA LYS A 276 22.38 18.79 -7.02
C LYS A 276 23.72 18.93 -6.32
N ARG A 277 24.73 18.15 -6.72
CA ARG A 277 26.10 18.42 -6.28
C ARG A 277 26.40 19.87 -6.63
N GLY A 278 26.67 20.71 -5.63
CA GLY A 278 27.30 21.99 -5.89
C GLY A 278 28.60 21.67 -6.60
N ILE A 279 28.89 22.35 -7.71
CA ILE A 279 30.26 22.41 -8.21
C ILE A 279 31.03 22.99 -7.04
N THR A 280 31.74 22.14 -6.29
CA THR A 280 32.66 22.62 -5.27
C THR A 280 33.68 23.42 -6.05
N GLN A 281 33.54 24.75 -6.06
CA GLN A 281 34.63 25.64 -6.42
C GLN A 281 35.75 25.26 -5.46
N TYR A 282 36.70 24.48 -5.96
CA TYR A 282 38.00 24.34 -5.34
C TYR A 282 38.55 25.77 -5.26
N HIS A 283 38.45 26.39 -4.09
CA HIS A 283 39.29 27.53 -3.79
C HIS A 283 40.70 26.96 -3.60
N PRO A 284 41.65 27.24 -4.51
CA PRO A 284 43.03 26.89 -4.24
C PRO A 284 43.47 27.64 -2.98
N ILE A 285 44.00 26.89 -2.02
CA ILE A 285 44.67 27.46 -0.85
C ILE A 285 45.85 28.28 -1.42
N ARG A 286 45.88 29.57 -1.10
CA ARG A 286 46.98 30.48 -1.44
C ARG A 286 47.82 30.75 -0.21
#